data_AF-A0A965A2D8-F1
#
_entry.id   AF-A0A965A2D8-F1
#
_cell.length_a   1.000
_cell.length_b   1.000
_cell.length_c   1.000
_cell.angle_alpha   90.00
_cell.angle_beta   90.00
_cell.angle_gamma   90.00
#
_symmetry.space_group_name_H-M   'P 1'
#
loop_
_entity.id
_entity.type
_entity.pdbx_description
1 polymer ?
#
loop_
_entity_poly.entity_id
_entity_poly.type
_entity_poly.pdbx_seq_one_letter_code
_entity_poly.pdbx_strand_id
1 'polypeptide(L)'
;MVEAGCAAHRACAQASRDLGRVGTVHRFEERQVTDSGNLLPAPTATAVLQHVVRSIVDDPDAVSVDAREDDDKVYLEVRVGSGDLGRVIGRRGRTAQSIRTVVRAAASRDGVDVDVDFVDE
;
A
#
# COMPACT_ATOMS: atom_id res chain seq x y z
N MET A 1 3.38 -25.90 24.39
CA MET A 1 2.82 -24.52 24.30
C MET A 1 3.98 -23.65 23.82
N VAL A 2 4.05 -23.17 22.59
CA VAL A 2 2.99 -22.71 21.67
C VAL A 2 3.33 -23.17 20.25
N GLU A 3 2.29 -23.56 19.51
CA GLU A 3 2.36 -24.03 18.12
C GLU A 3 2.41 -22.86 17.15
N ALA A 4 3.20 -22.98 16.08
CA ALA A 4 2.90 -22.36 14.79
C ALA A 4 3.68 -23.11 13.71
N GLY A 5 3.04 -24.15 13.17
CA GLY A 5 3.57 -24.92 12.05
C GLY A 5 3.70 -24.05 10.80
N CYS A 6 4.94 -23.83 10.38
CA CYS A 6 5.30 -23.29 9.08
C CYS A 6 5.04 -24.38 8.02
N ALA A 7 3.84 -24.38 7.43
CA ALA A 7 3.40 -25.39 6.47
C ALA A 7 2.62 -24.76 5.30
N ALA A 8 3.28 -23.95 4.47
CA ALA A 8 2.69 -23.48 3.20
C ALA A 8 3.74 -23.16 2.13
N HIS A 9 4.79 -23.96 2.02
CA HIS A 9 6.00 -23.65 1.24
C HIS A 9 5.94 -23.98 -0.26
N ARG A 10 4.80 -23.89 -0.95
CA ARG A 10 4.72 -24.34 -2.37
C ARG A 10 3.86 -23.55 -3.37
N ALA A 11 3.42 -22.33 -3.07
CA ALA A 11 2.49 -21.60 -3.98
C ALA A 11 2.98 -20.24 -4.54
N CYS A 12 4.18 -19.77 -4.23
CA CYS A 12 4.63 -18.44 -4.70
C CYS A 12 5.13 -18.38 -6.16
N ALA A 13 5.13 -19.48 -6.92
CA ALA A 13 5.72 -19.54 -8.26
C ALA A 13 4.75 -19.29 -9.43
N GLN A 14 3.49 -18.87 -9.21
CA GLN A 14 2.45 -19.01 -10.26
C GLN A 14 1.57 -17.80 -10.61
N ALA A 15 1.76 -16.60 -10.08
CA ALA A 15 0.88 -15.47 -10.40
C ALA A 15 1.52 -14.35 -11.25
N SER A 16 2.39 -14.70 -12.22
CA SER A 16 3.01 -13.73 -13.15
C SER A 16 2.35 -13.68 -14.54
N ARG A 17 1.05 -13.96 -14.69
CA ARG A 17 0.45 -14.14 -16.03
C ARG A 17 -0.77 -13.30 -16.42
N ASP A 18 -1.23 -12.33 -15.62
CA ASP A 18 -2.43 -11.58 -16.02
C ASP A 18 -2.38 -10.07 -15.75
N LEU A 19 -1.32 -9.42 -16.22
CA LEU A 19 -1.17 -7.95 -16.24
C LEU A 19 -1.56 -7.32 -17.58
N GLY A 20 -2.34 -8.02 -18.41
CA GLY A 20 -2.82 -7.52 -19.69
C GLY A 20 -4.19 -6.88 -19.57
N ARG A 21 -4.25 -5.56 -19.25
CA ARG A 21 -5.32 -4.58 -19.56
C ARG A 21 -5.56 -3.60 -18.41
N VAL A 22 -4.63 -2.68 -18.17
CA VAL A 22 -5.00 -1.38 -17.58
C VAL A 22 -5.41 -0.48 -18.72
N GLY A 23 -6.72 -0.32 -18.90
CA GLY A 23 -7.27 0.69 -19.78
C GLY A 23 -6.84 2.07 -19.33
N THR A 24 -6.41 2.86 -20.31
CA THR A 24 -6.18 4.31 -20.32
C THR A 24 -6.66 5.05 -19.07
N VAL A 25 -5.75 5.34 -18.14
CA VAL A 25 -5.97 6.37 -17.12
C VAL A 25 -5.93 7.73 -17.80
N HIS A 26 -7.11 8.34 -17.95
CA HIS A 26 -7.25 9.69 -18.46
C HIS A 26 -6.61 10.68 -17.47
N ARG A 27 -5.57 11.38 -17.96
CA ARG A 27 -5.04 12.69 -17.55
C ARG A 27 -5.54 13.23 -16.20
N PHE A 28 -4.75 13.02 -15.15
CA PHE A 28 -4.73 13.86 -13.95
C PHE A 28 -3.27 14.25 -13.68
N GLU A 29 -3.08 15.52 -13.32
CA GLU A 29 -1.88 16.35 -13.52
C GLU A 29 -0.57 15.83 -12.92
N GLU A 30 0.52 16.06 -13.67
CA GLU A 30 1.91 15.96 -13.24
C GLU A 30 2.22 16.96 -12.11
N ARG A 31 2.47 16.47 -10.90
CA ARG A 31 3.52 17.02 -10.03
C ARG A 31 3.93 16.05 -8.91
N GLN A 32 5.15 15.54 -9.09
CA GLN A 32 6.04 14.87 -8.12
C GLN A 32 5.50 13.62 -7.41
N VAL A 33 5.51 12.49 -8.13
CA VAL A 33 5.87 11.22 -7.51
C VAL A 33 7.40 11.11 -7.62
N THR A 34 8.06 10.91 -6.48
CA THR A 34 9.51 10.93 -6.33
C THR A 34 10.18 9.76 -7.05
N ASP A 35 10.56 9.98 -8.30
CA ASP A 35 11.46 9.11 -9.08
C ASP A 35 12.90 9.48 -8.73
N SER A 36 13.49 8.79 -7.75
CA SER A 36 14.95 8.73 -7.54
C SER A 36 15.28 7.57 -6.61
N GLY A 37 15.29 6.35 -7.17
CA GLY A 37 15.85 5.16 -6.51
C GLY A 37 14.85 4.34 -5.69
N ASN A 38 13.92 3.65 -6.36
CA ASN A 38 13.00 2.73 -5.69
C ASN A 38 13.71 1.43 -5.27
N LEU A 39 14.32 1.46 -4.07
CA LEU A 39 14.63 0.27 -3.27
C LEU A 39 13.52 0.03 -2.24
N LEU A 40 12.25 0.27 -2.63
CA LEU A 40 11.10 -0.06 -1.81
C LEU A 40 10.47 -1.34 -2.36
N PRO A 41 10.16 -2.32 -1.50
CA PRO A 41 9.28 -3.41 -1.90
C PRO A 41 7.96 -2.86 -2.42
N ALA A 42 7.45 -3.41 -3.52
CA ALA A 42 6.14 -3.05 -4.10
C ALA A 42 6.02 -1.57 -4.57
N PRO A 43 6.66 -1.18 -5.69
CA PRO A 43 6.58 0.18 -6.22
C PRO A 43 5.15 0.60 -6.58
N THR A 44 4.35 -0.32 -7.14
CA THR A 44 2.98 -0.03 -7.57
C THR A 44 2.08 0.16 -6.36
N ALA A 45 2.20 -0.71 -5.35
CA ALA A 45 1.41 -0.63 -4.11
C ALA A 45 1.67 0.68 -3.36
N THR A 46 2.93 1.07 -3.23
CA THR A 46 3.35 2.30 -2.54
C THR A 46 2.82 3.55 -3.24
N ALA A 47 2.96 3.62 -4.57
CA ALA A 47 2.46 4.75 -5.36
C ALA A 47 0.93 4.91 -5.24
N VAL A 48 0.20 3.80 -5.29
CA VAL A 48 -1.27 3.82 -5.14
C VAL A 48 -1.67 4.25 -3.73
N LEU A 49 -1.02 3.71 -2.69
CA LEU A 49 -1.30 4.08 -1.31
C LEU A 49 -1.07 5.57 -1.07
N GLN A 50 0.09 6.08 -1.47
CA GLN A 50 0.45 7.48 -1.34
C GLN A 50 -0.54 8.40 -2.07
N HIS A 51 -0.93 8.03 -3.30
CA HIS A 51 -1.90 8.81 -4.07
C HIS A 51 -3.28 8.86 -3.39
N VAL A 52 -3.77 7.72 -2.91
CA VAL A 52 -5.09 7.65 -2.25
C VAL A 52 -5.09 8.42 -0.93
N VAL A 53 -4.07 8.25 -0.08
CA VAL A 53 -4.01 8.92 1.22
C VAL A 53 -3.91 10.44 1.05
N ARG A 54 -3.03 10.92 0.16
CA ARG A 54 -2.90 12.36 -0.15
C ARG A 54 -4.19 13.01 -0.65
N SER A 55 -5.07 12.25 -1.29
CA SER A 55 -6.37 12.76 -1.75
C SER A 55 -7.43 12.88 -0.65
N ILE A 56 -7.21 12.20 0.49
CA ILE A 56 -8.16 12.15 1.60
C ILE A 56 -7.80 13.20 2.64
N VAL A 57 -6.53 13.32 2.99
CA VAL A 57 -6.04 14.22 4.05
C VAL A 57 -6.14 15.70 3.69
N ASP A 58 -6.18 16.57 4.69
CA ASP A 58 -6.16 18.01 4.50
C ASP A 58 -4.73 18.52 4.23
N ASP A 59 -3.72 17.91 4.87
CA ASP A 59 -2.30 18.21 4.65
C ASP A 59 -1.57 17.03 3.95
N PRO A 60 -1.39 17.09 2.61
CA PRO A 60 -0.72 16.03 1.86
C PRO A 60 0.80 15.99 2.08
N ASP A 61 1.40 17.08 2.60
CA ASP A 61 2.84 17.17 2.86
C ASP A 61 3.21 16.49 4.19
N ALA A 62 2.25 16.36 5.10
CA ALA A 62 2.37 15.61 6.36
C ALA A 62 2.23 14.07 6.19
N VAL A 63 2.12 13.56 4.96
CA VAL A 63 1.99 12.12 4.69
C VAL A 63 3.35 11.49 4.38
N SER A 64 3.80 10.58 5.23
CA SER A 64 4.99 9.76 5.01
C SER A 64 4.62 8.28 4.89
N VAL A 65 5.31 7.56 4.00
CA VAL A 65 5.14 6.11 3.82
C VAL A 65 6.48 5.44 4.01
N ASP A 66 6.56 4.56 5.00
CA ASP A 66 7.70 3.69 5.24
C ASP A 66 7.35 2.27 4.81
N ALA A 67 8.30 1.55 4.22
CA ALA A 67 8.15 0.15 3.89
C ALA A 67 9.12 -0.68 4.73
N ARG A 68 8.63 -1.82 5.24
CA ARG A 68 9.45 -2.85 5.89
C ARG A 68 9.17 -4.19 5.22
N GLU A 69 10.25 -4.89 4.88
CA GLU A 69 10.17 -6.29 4.42
C GLU A 69 10.33 -7.19 5.63
N ASP A 70 9.45 -8.18 5.75
CA ASP A 70 9.50 -9.23 6.75
C ASP A 70 9.13 -10.55 6.07
N ASP A 71 10.11 -11.45 5.96
CA ASP A 71 10.03 -12.71 5.22
C ASP A 71 9.45 -12.55 3.79
N ASP A 72 8.23 -13.04 3.55
CA ASP A 72 7.52 -12.98 2.26
C ASP A 72 6.49 -11.84 2.20
N LYS A 73 6.51 -10.92 3.18
CA LYS A 73 5.51 -9.88 3.35
C LYS A 73 6.13 -8.50 3.45
N VAL A 74 5.38 -7.55 2.92
CA VAL A 74 5.73 -6.13 2.91
C VAL A 74 4.74 -5.38 3.80
N TYR A 75 5.26 -4.71 4.80
CA TYR A 75 4.51 -3.84 5.70
C TYR A 75 4.71 -2.40 5.25
N LEU A 76 3.62 -1.77 4.82
CA LEU A 76 3.58 -0.35 4.48
C LEU A 76 3.00 0.42 5.65
N GLU A 77 3.84 1.17 6.34
CA GLU A 77 3.43 2.07 7.41
C GLU A 77 3.18 3.46 6.85
N VAL A 78 1.96 3.97 7.05
CA VAL A 78 1.57 5.30 6.66
C VAL A 78 1.46 6.16 7.90
N ARG A 79 2.28 7.20 7.95
CA ARG A 79 2.20 8.26 8.95
C ARG A 79 1.40 9.41 8.39
N VAL A 80 0.47 9.90 9.18
CA VAL A 80 -0.37 11.05 8.84
C VAL A 80 -0.41 11.99 10.03
N GLY A 81 -0.75 13.26 9.78
CA GLY A 81 -0.99 14.20 10.87
C GLY A 81 -2.16 13.76 11.76
N SER A 82 -2.10 14.15 13.03
CA SER A 82 -3.10 13.82 14.06
C SER A 82 -4.52 14.30 13.74
N GLY A 83 -4.69 15.31 12.87
CA GLY A 83 -5.98 15.74 12.35
C GLY A 83 -6.57 14.83 11.27
N ASP A 84 -5.74 14.05 10.59
CA ASP A 84 -6.08 13.32 9.37
C ASP A 84 -6.36 11.83 9.61
N LEU A 85 -5.83 11.26 10.69
CA LEU A 85 -6.00 9.84 11.02
C LEU A 85 -7.49 9.44 11.09
N GLY A 86 -8.33 10.24 11.76
CA GLY A 86 -9.76 9.97 11.87
C GLY A 86 -10.48 9.92 10.50
N ARG A 87 -9.98 10.70 9.53
CA ARG A 87 -10.51 10.75 8.18
C ARG A 87 -10.06 9.55 7.34
N VAL A 88 -8.79 9.16 7.46
CA VAL A 88 -8.19 8.00 6.76
C VAL A 88 -8.76 6.68 7.28
N ILE A 89 -8.93 6.52 8.59
CA ILE A 89 -9.60 5.35 9.17
C ILE A 89 -11.08 5.36 8.77
N GLY A 90 -11.73 6.51 8.91
CA GLY A 90 -13.14 6.70 8.60
C GLY A 90 -14.07 5.98 9.58
N ARG A 91 -15.39 6.12 9.36
CA ARG A 91 -16.41 5.52 10.25
C ARG A 91 -16.32 3.99 10.24
N ARG A 92 -16.05 3.38 11.41
CA ARG A 92 -15.85 1.93 11.60
C ARG A 92 -14.68 1.35 10.80
N GLY A 93 -13.66 2.15 10.46
CA GLY A 93 -12.50 1.67 9.70
C GLY A 93 -12.78 1.36 8.23
N ARG A 94 -13.93 1.76 7.68
CA ARG A 94 -14.31 1.40 6.30
C ARG A 94 -13.39 2.00 5.25
N THR A 95 -12.92 3.22 5.48
CA THR A 95 -12.01 3.90 4.56
C THR A 95 -10.67 3.18 4.56
N ALA A 96 -10.09 2.93 5.74
CA ALA A 96 -8.87 2.13 5.89
C ALA A 96 -9.01 0.74 5.26
N GLN A 97 -10.14 0.05 5.45
CA GLN A 97 -10.36 -1.26 4.84
C GLN A 97 -10.41 -1.19 3.32
N SER A 98 -11.02 -0.15 2.76
CA SER A 98 -11.09 0.05 1.31
C SER A 98 -9.71 0.33 0.72
N ILE A 99 -8.91 1.16 1.41
CA ILE A 99 -7.52 1.43 1.05
C ILE A 99 -6.71 0.14 1.06
N ARG A 100 -6.79 -0.65 2.14
CA ARG A 100 -6.10 -1.96 2.24
C ARG A 100 -6.44 -2.87 1.06
N THR A 101 -7.71 -2.95 0.66
CA THR A 101 -8.13 -3.76 -0.51
C THR A 101 -7.51 -3.25 -1.81
N VAL A 102 -7.52 -1.94 -2.05
CA VAL A 102 -6.96 -1.34 -3.27
C VAL A 102 -5.45 -1.54 -3.33
N VAL A 103 -4.75 -1.35 -2.22
CA VAL A 103 -3.30 -1.51 -2.14
C VAL A 103 -2.90 -2.98 -2.32
N ARG A 104 -3.62 -3.93 -1.74
CA ARG A 104 -3.40 -5.37 -1.99
C ARG A 104 -3.60 -5.75 -3.46
N ALA A 105 -4.63 -5.18 -4.10
CA ALA A 105 -4.84 -5.38 -5.54
C ALA A 105 -3.71 -4.77 -6.39
N ALA A 106 -3.14 -3.64 -5.97
CA ALA A 106 -1.97 -3.05 -6.60
C ALA A 106 -0.70 -3.89 -6.38
N ALA A 107 -0.49 -4.40 -5.16
CA ALA A 107 0.63 -5.26 -4.78
C ALA A 107 0.62 -6.62 -5.51
N SER A 108 -0.58 -7.12 -5.84
CA SER A 108 -0.75 -8.31 -6.68
C SER A 108 -0.05 -8.18 -8.05
N ARG A 109 0.19 -6.94 -8.52
CA ARG A 109 0.95 -6.66 -9.75
C ARG A 109 2.46 -6.79 -9.57
N ASP A 110 2.93 -6.47 -8.37
CA ASP A 110 4.33 -6.55 -7.97
C ASP A 110 4.70 -7.96 -7.49
N GLY A 111 3.70 -8.85 -7.31
CA GLY A 111 3.91 -10.25 -6.92
C GLY A 111 4.24 -10.43 -5.44
N VAL A 112 3.89 -9.47 -4.61
CA VAL A 112 4.24 -9.41 -3.18
C VAL A 112 2.99 -9.23 -2.33
N ASP A 113 2.97 -9.86 -1.16
CA ASP A 113 1.90 -9.67 -0.18
C ASP A 113 2.16 -8.41 0.63
N VAL A 114 1.18 -7.51 0.66
CA VAL A 114 1.27 -6.22 1.35
C VAL A 114 0.23 -6.11 2.45
N ASP A 115 0.67 -5.65 3.62
CA ASP A 115 -0.20 -5.09 4.66
C ASP A 115 0.07 -3.61 4.85
N VAL A 116 -0.98 -2.87 5.20
CA VAL A 116 -0.92 -1.42 5.38
C VAL A 116 -1.31 -1.11 6.81
N ASP A 117 -0.46 -0.40 7.53
CA ASP A 117 -0.76 0.12 8.87
C ASP A 117 -0.74 1.64 8.89
N PHE A 118 -1.69 2.19 9.63
CA PHE A 118 -1.86 3.64 9.78
C PHE A 118 -1.42 4.01 11.18
N VAL A 119 -0.41 4.85 11.29
CA VAL A 119 0.14 5.33 12.56
C VAL A 119 -0.05 6.84 12.67
N ASP A 120 -0.26 7.28 13.90
CA ASP A 120 -0.28 8.70 14.27
C ASP A 120 1.14 9.13 14.66
N GLU A 121 1.50 10.39 14.43
CA GLU A 121 2.74 11.00 14.97
C GLU A 121 2.53 11.63 16.36
#